data_AF-A0A9E1IN86-F1
#
_entry.id   AF-A0A9E1IN86-F1
#
_cell.length_a   1.000
_cell.length_b   1.000
_cell.length_c   1.000
_cell.angle_alpha   90.00
_cell.angle_beta   90.00
_cell.angle_gamma   90.00
#
_symmetry.space_group_name_H-M   'P 1'
#
loop_
_entity.id
_entity.type
_entity.pdbx_description
1 polymer ?
#
loop_
_entity_poly.entity_id
_entity_poly.type
_entity_poly.pdbx_seq_one_letter_code
_entity_poly.pdbx_strand_id
1 'polypeptide(L)'
;MNGPVRRVAALCWSARAVGVRELLRHSRRRDIRSVAGNTLLPHRRLSHLADLAMSAPNGAIVECGSYLGGSAALMALSCPERSVWLFDSWQGCPEPTERDFDCHGEPGRAGDFSASEHRTRTFLYGDLGLSQNRVRMVKGWFTETLGGAVETIGPIGLLHLDSDWYTSTREALEA
;
A
#
# COMPACT_ATOMS: atom_id res chain seq x y z
N MET A 1 -35.14 16.92 60.44
CA MET A 1 -34.77 15.58 59.93
C MET A 1 -33.76 15.77 58.81
N ASN A 2 -32.52 15.38 59.10
CA ASN A 2 -31.35 15.48 58.22
C ASN A 2 -31.37 14.37 57.17
N GLY A 3 -31.13 14.71 55.90
CA GLY A 3 -30.83 13.76 54.83
C GLY A 3 -29.72 14.35 53.94
N PRO A 4 -28.66 13.61 53.56
CA PRO A 4 -27.49 14.21 52.96
C PRO A 4 -27.66 14.38 51.45
N VAL A 5 -27.49 15.61 50.98
CA VAL A 5 -27.30 15.91 49.55
C VAL A 5 -25.90 15.43 49.17
N ARG A 6 -25.81 14.23 48.60
CA ARG A 6 -24.58 13.74 47.96
C ARG A 6 -24.33 14.55 46.68
N ARG A 7 -23.44 15.55 46.79
CA ARG A 7 -22.74 16.13 45.64
C ARG A 7 -21.94 15.01 44.96
N VAL A 8 -22.39 14.54 43.80
CA VAL A 8 -21.55 13.77 42.90
C VAL A 8 -20.53 14.75 42.34
N ALA A 9 -19.31 14.69 42.89
CA ALA A 9 -18.17 15.44 42.39
C ALA A 9 -17.94 15.04 40.93
N ALA A 10 -18.01 16.04 40.05
CA ALA A 10 -17.55 15.93 38.68
C ALA A 10 -16.09 15.49 38.69
N LEU A 11 -15.83 14.23 38.37
CA LEU A 11 -14.49 13.76 38.09
C LEU A 11 -14.02 14.47 36.81
N CYS A 12 -13.03 15.35 36.99
CA CYS A 12 -12.25 15.97 35.93
C CYS A 12 -11.88 14.95 34.86
N TRP A 13 -12.53 15.06 33.70
CA TRP A 13 -12.05 14.54 32.42
C TRP A 13 -10.84 15.37 31.98
N SER A 14 -9.70 15.19 32.65
CA SER A 14 -8.42 15.78 32.25
C SER A 14 -7.49 14.76 31.59
N ALA A 15 -8.05 13.79 30.88
CA ALA A 15 -7.34 13.16 29.78
C ALA A 15 -7.74 13.95 28.54
N ARG A 16 -6.82 14.79 28.03
CA ARG A 16 -6.96 15.39 26.70
C ARG A 16 -7.33 14.25 25.76
N ALA A 17 -8.56 14.24 25.28
CA ALA A 17 -8.99 13.32 24.24
C ALA A 17 -8.09 13.61 23.04
N VAL A 18 -7.05 12.79 22.85
CA VAL A 18 -6.27 12.79 21.62
C VAL A 18 -7.31 12.60 20.54
N GLY A 19 -7.53 13.62 19.72
CA GLY A 19 -8.62 13.58 18.75
C GLY A 19 -8.45 12.34 17.87
N VAL A 20 -9.55 11.72 17.41
CA VAL A 20 -9.49 10.54 16.51
C VAL A 20 -8.52 10.78 15.34
N ARG A 21 -8.49 12.01 14.82
CA ARG A 21 -7.52 12.45 13.79
C ARG A 21 -6.07 12.38 14.24
N GLU A 22 -5.79 12.72 15.49
CA GLU A 22 -4.46 12.67 16.07
C GLU A 22 -4.04 11.23 16.38
N LEU A 23 -4.95 10.37 16.86
CA LEU A 23 -4.71 8.92 16.97
C LEU A 23 -4.42 8.29 15.60
N LEU A 24 -5.22 8.61 14.57
CA LEU A 24 -4.99 8.17 13.20
C LEU A 24 -3.65 8.67 12.65
N ARG A 25 -3.25 9.90 12.95
CA ARG A 25 -1.93 10.45 12.57
C ARG A 25 -0.77 9.72 13.27
N HIS A 26 -0.94 9.34 14.53
CA HIS A 26 0.08 8.58 15.26
C HIS A 26 0.20 7.14 14.74
N SER A 27 -0.92 6.46 14.45
CA SER A 27 -0.93 5.15 13.79
C SER A 27 -0.26 5.24 12.42
N ARG A 28 -0.69 6.20 11.58
CA ARG A 28 -0.12 6.45 10.25
C ARG A 28 1.40 6.62 10.28
N ARG A 29 1.95 7.38 11.23
CA ARG A 29 3.40 7.57 11.36
C ARG A 29 4.12 6.27 11.74
N ARG A 30 3.53 5.45 12.60
CA ARG A 30 4.08 4.13 12.96
C ARG A 30 4.06 3.20 11.75
N ASP A 31 2.95 3.15 11.03
CA ASP A 31 2.79 2.29 9.85
C ASP A 31 3.72 2.74 8.71
N ILE A 32 3.88 4.04 8.49
CA ILE A 32 4.87 4.55 7.51
C ILE A 32 6.29 4.13 7.91
N ARG A 33 6.64 4.20 9.20
CA ARG A 33 7.96 3.77 9.67
C ARG A 33 8.19 2.28 9.50
N SER A 34 7.16 1.44 9.70
CA SER A 34 7.31 -0.02 9.55
C SER A 34 7.47 -0.44 8.09
N VAL A 35 7.01 0.37 7.12
CA VAL A 35 7.15 0.06 5.68
C VAL A 35 8.30 0.79 4.98
N ALA A 36 8.89 1.82 5.61
CA ALA A 36 9.83 2.74 4.95
C ALA A 36 11.08 2.05 4.39
N GLY A 37 11.51 0.92 4.95
CA GLY A 37 12.65 0.14 4.44
C GLY A 37 12.34 -0.70 3.19
N ASN A 38 11.08 -0.75 2.75
CA ASN A 38 10.57 -1.66 1.74
C ASN A 38 9.85 -0.92 0.60
N THR A 39 10.09 0.37 0.44
CA THR A 39 9.52 1.23 -0.61
C THR A 39 10.49 2.34 -0.95
N LEU A 40 10.46 2.81 -2.20
CA LEU A 40 11.20 3.98 -2.64
C LEU A 40 10.36 5.27 -2.51
N LEU A 41 9.08 5.15 -2.13
CA LEU A 41 8.19 6.29 -1.99
C LEU A 41 8.55 7.12 -0.75
N PRO A 42 8.71 8.45 -0.88
CA PRO A 42 8.94 9.30 0.26
C PRO A 42 7.70 9.34 1.15
N HIS A 43 7.89 9.66 2.43
CA HIS A 43 6.82 9.76 3.43
C HIS A 43 5.57 10.52 2.92
N ARG A 44 5.74 11.61 2.16
CA ARG A 44 4.62 12.38 1.61
C ARG A 44 3.77 11.56 0.63
N ARG A 45 4.40 10.82 -0.29
CA ARG A 45 3.69 9.95 -1.24
C ARG A 45 3.00 8.81 -0.51
N LEU A 46 3.67 8.16 0.45
CA LEU A 46 3.08 7.11 1.28
C LEU A 46 1.85 7.60 2.07
N SER A 47 1.95 8.76 2.71
CA SER A 47 0.82 9.33 3.45
C SER A 47 -0.37 9.61 2.53
N HIS A 48 -0.11 10.19 1.35
CA HIS A 48 -1.16 10.48 0.38
C HIS A 48 -1.79 9.20 -0.17
N LEU A 49 -1.00 8.20 -0.54
CA LEU A 49 -1.49 6.92 -1.03
C LEU A 49 -2.40 6.23 -0.01
N ALA A 50 -2.04 6.31 1.26
CA ALA A 50 -2.85 5.76 2.33
C ALA A 50 -4.17 6.54 2.53
N ASP A 51 -4.16 7.87 2.36
CA ASP A 51 -5.38 8.69 2.38
C ASP A 51 -6.29 8.34 1.19
N LEU A 52 -5.74 8.18 -0.01
CA LEU A 52 -6.47 7.75 -1.20
C LEU A 52 -7.12 6.37 -0.99
N ALA A 53 -6.38 5.41 -0.45
CA ALA A 53 -6.90 4.07 -0.18
C ALA A 53 -8.09 4.08 0.78
N MET A 54 -8.05 4.93 1.81
CA MET A 54 -9.15 5.07 2.78
C MET A 54 -10.36 5.82 2.21
N SER A 55 -10.16 6.76 1.29
CA SER A 55 -11.25 7.55 0.70
C SER A 55 -11.82 6.96 -0.59
N ALA A 56 -11.11 6.01 -1.22
CA ALA A 56 -11.52 5.36 -2.45
C ALA A 56 -12.82 4.56 -2.27
N PRO A 57 -13.61 4.37 -3.34
CA PRO A 57 -14.78 3.50 -3.31
C PRO A 57 -14.47 2.08 -2.81
N ASN A 58 -15.52 1.38 -2.38
CA ASN A 58 -15.42 -0.03 -2.00
C ASN A 58 -14.90 -0.88 -3.17
N GLY A 59 -14.07 -1.87 -2.85
CA GLY A 59 -13.46 -2.77 -3.81
C GLY A 59 -12.08 -3.22 -3.36
N ALA A 60 -11.39 -4.03 -4.16
CA ALA A 60 -10.00 -4.36 -3.95
C ALA A 60 -9.09 -3.13 -4.10
N ILE A 61 -7.89 -3.22 -3.55
CA ILE A 61 -6.77 -2.33 -3.83
C ILE A 61 -5.77 -3.14 -4.67
N VAL A 62 -5.32 -2.57 -5.78
CA VAL A 62 -4.38 -3.22 -6.70
C VAL A 62 -3.17 -2.30 -6.89
N GLU A 63 -1.98 -2.86 -6.72
CA GLU A 63 -0.69 -2.20 -7.01
C GLU A 63 0.03 -2.96 -8.12
N CYS A 64 0.45 -2.24 -9.16
CA CYS A 64 1.24 -2.78 -10.28
C CYS A 64 2.62 -2.13 -10.25
N GLY A 65 3.65 -2.92 -9.97
CA GLY A 65 4.98 -2.43 -9.58
C GLY A 65 5.04 -2.25 -8.06
N SER A 66 5.57 -3.26 -7.37
CA SER A 66 5.53 -3.37 -5.92
C SER A 66 6.91 -3.30 -5.27
N TYR A 67 8.00 -3.58 -5.98
CA TYR A 67 9.35 -3.64 -5.42
C TYR A 67 9.39 -4.58 -4.18
N LEU A 68 9.69 -4.03 -3.00
CA LEU A 68 9.70 -4.73 -1.71
C LEU A 68 8.35 -4.66 -0.95
N GLY A 69 7.30 -4.09 -1.56
CA GLY A 69 5.91 -4.14 -1.12
C GLY A 69 5.49 -3.10 -0.08
N GLY A 70 6.32 -2.10 0.24
CA GLY A 70 6.05 -1.16 1.33
C GLY A 70 4.83 -0.24 1.10
N SER A 71 4.58 0.19 -0.13
CA SER A 71 3.41 1.00 -0.49
C SER A 71 2.11 0.19 -0.37
N ALA A 72 2.04 -0.99 -1.00
CA ALA A 72 0.93 -1.92 -0.82
C ALA A 72 0.72 -2.32 0.65
N ALA A 73 1.79 -2.57 1.40
CA ALA A 73 1.69 -2.87 2.83
C ALA A 73 1.01 -1.74 3.61
N LEU A 74 1.38 -0.49 3.33
CA LEU A 74 0.76 0.66 3.99
C LEU A 74 -0.72 0.79 3.64
N MET A 75 -1.09 0.57 2.37
CA MET A 75 -2.50 0.53 1.97
C MET A 75 -3.25 -0.62 2.68
N ALA A 76 -2.62 -1.80 2.80
CA ALA A 76 -3.17 -2.96 3.49
C ALA A 76 -3.39 -2.74 5.00
N LEU A 77 -2.48 -2.02 5.66
CA LEU A 77 -2.60 -1.64 7.07
C LEU A 77 -3.68 -0.56 7.26
N SER A 78 -3.83 0.34 6.29
CA SER A 78 -4.83 1.42 6.32
C SER A 78 -6.26 0.94 6.09
N CYS A 79 -6.41 -0.16 5.35
CA CYS A 79 -7.69 -0.73 4.94
C CYS A 79 -7.73 -2.22 5.28
N PRO A 80 -7.83 -2.59 6.58
CA PRO A 80 -7.73 -3.98 7.02
C PRO A 80 -8.84 -4.89 6.49
N GLU A 81 -9.99 -4.32 6.09
CA GLU A 81 -11.14 -5.04 5.54
C GLU A 81 -11.05 -5.27 4.01
N ARG A 82 -10.11 -4.61 3.32
CA ARG A 82 -9.98 -4.71 1.85
C ARG A 82 -8.91 -5.72 1.47
N SER A 83 -9.18 -6.45 0.38
CA SER A 83 -8.15 -7.23 -0.30
C SER A 83 -7.16 -6.30 -1.00
N VAL A 84 -5.89 -6.70 -0.99
CA VAL A 84 -4.78 -5.96 -1.60
C VAL A 84 -4.03 -6.92 -2.50
N TRP A 85 -3.81 -6.54 -3.76
CA TRP A 85 -3.10 -7.35 -4.74
C TRP A 85 -1.84 -6.62 -5.20
N LEU A 86 -0.72 -7.33 -5.19
CA LEU A 86 0.59 -6.85 -5.59
C LEU A 86 0.99 -7.62 -6.84
N PHE A 87 1.04 -6.94 -7.97
CA PHE A 87 1.54 -7.48 -9.23
C PHE A 87 2.96 -6.98 -9.46
N ASP A 88 3.90 -7.91 -9.58
CA ASP A 88 5.30 -7.60 -9.85
C ASP A 88 6.00 -8.81 -10.47
N SER A 89 7.00 -8.59 -11.31
CA SER A 89 7.85 -9.66 -11.83
C SER A 89 8.83 -10.17 -10.76
N TRP A 90 9.17 -9.30 -9.79
CA TRP A 90 10.33 -9.36 -8.90
C TRP A 90 11.66 -9.63 -9.64
N GLN A 91 11.68 -9.32 -10.93
CA GLN A 91 12.86 -9.36 -11.80
C GLN A 91 13.29 -7.95 -12.19
N GLY A 92 12.60 -6.95 -11.64
CA GLY A 92 12.74 -5.58 -12.04
C GLY A 92 11.97 -5.31 -13.32
N CYS A 93 12.29 -4.16 -13.86
CA CYS A 93 11.62 -3.56 -14.97
C CYS A 93 12.09 -4.33 -16.27
N PRO A 94 11.21 -4.71 -17.24
CA PRO A 94 11.55 -5.43 -18.50
C PRO A 94 12.56 -4.76 -19.52
N GLU A 95 12.45 -5.08 -20.81
CA GLU A 95 12.84 -4.22 -21.96
C GLU A 95 12.49 -2.71 -21.90
N PRO A 96 13.38 -1.72 -21.68
CA PRO A 96 13.00 -0.32 -21.89
C PRO A 96 12.82 -0.02 -23.39
N THR A 97 11.93 0.91 -23.70
CA THR A 97 11.71 1.47 -25.04
C THR A 97 12.36 2.85 -25.18
N GLU A 98 12.33 3.44 -26.38
CA GLU A 98 12.76 4.82 -26.63
C GLU A 98 11.96 5.88 -25.86
N ARG A 99 10.92 5.49 -25.10
CA ARG A 99 10.11 6.38 -24.26
C ARG A 99 10.52 6.35 -22.79
N ASP A 100 11.42 5.45 -22.43
CA ASP A 100 11.71 5.09 -21.06
C ASP A 100 13.02 5.71 -20.60
N PHE A 101 12.90 6.85 -19.91
CA PHE A 101 14.02 7.59 -19.35
C PHE A 101 13.81 7.83 -17.85
N ASP A 102 14.91 7.91 -17.11
CA ASP A 102 14.88 8.30 -15.71
C ASP A 102 14.63 9.82 -15.54
N CYS A 103 14.59 10.28 -14.29
CA CYS A 103 14.37 11.69 -13.97
C CYS A 103 15.52 12.63 -14.37
N HIS A 104 16.65 12.09 -14.79
CA HIS A 104 17.81 12.80 -15.32
C HIS A 104 17.85 12.80 -16.85
N GLY A 105 16.95 12.04 -17.51
CA GLY A 105 16.90 11.89 -18.96
C GLY A 105 17.80 10.76 -19.48
N GLU A 106 18.33 9.92 -18.61
CA GLU A 106 19.13 8.76 -19.02
C GLU A 106 18.21 7.59 -19.39
N PRO A 107 18.52 6.81 -20.45
CA PRO A 107 17.73 5.64 -20.81
C PRO A 107 17.63 4.64 -19.66
N GLY A 108 16.42 4.11 -19.43
CA GLY A 108 16.20 3.03 -18.47
C GLY A 108 16.96 1.75 -18.85
N ARG A 109 17.03 0.79 -17.91
CA ARG A 109 17.70 -0.50 -18.12
C ARG A 109 16.85 -1.65 -17.64
N ALA A 110 16.93 -2.77 -18.35
CA ALA A 110 16.34 -4.02 -17.89
C ALA A 110 16.90 -4.42 -16.51
N GLY A 111 16.00 -4.84 -15.63
CA GLY A 111 16.31 -5.19 -14.25
C GLY A 111 16.40 -4.01 -13.28
N ASP A 112 16.19 -2.78 -13.75
CA ASP A 112 16.03 -1.63 -12.85
C ASP A 112 14.93 -1.92 -11.82
N PHE A 113 15.17 -1.51 -10.58
CA PHE A 113 14.27 -1.77 -9.44
C PHE A 113 13.98 -3.25 -9.17
N SER A 114 14.84 -4.16 -9.63
CA SER A 114 14.73 -5.57 -9.25
C SER A 114 14.75 -5.76 -7.72
N ALA A 115 13.91 -6.68 -7.25
CA ALA A 115 13.70 -6.96 -5.84
C ALA A 115 13.52 -8.45 -5.60
N SER A 116 13.85 -8.92 -4.41
CA SER A 116 13.65 -10.33 -4.06
C SER A 116 12.21 -10.60 -3.66
N GLU A 117 11.49 -11.38 -4.45
CA GLU A 117 10.16 -11.91 -4.11
C GLU A 117 10.16 -12.56 -2.71
N HIS A 118 11.19 -13.35 -2.39
CA HIS A 118 11.32 -13.99 -1.08
C HIS A 118 11.39 -12.96 0.04
N ARG A 119 12.17 -11.88 -0.15
CA ARG A 119 12.31 -10.83 0.85
C ARG A 119 11.01 -10.02 1.00
N THR A 120 10.30 -9.74 -0.10
CA THR A 120 8.96 -9.13 -0.08
C THR A 120 7.97 -10.01 0.68
N ARG A 121 7.99 -11.32 0.43
CA ARG A 121 7.12 -12.29 1.11
C ARG A 121 7.39 -12.35 2.62
N THR A 122 8.65 -12.41 3.02
CA THR A 122 9.06 -12.41 4.44
C THR A 122 8.64 -11.11 5.12
N PHE A 123 8.83 -9.97 4.46
CA PHE A 123 8.39 -8.67 4.97
C PHE A 123 6.87 -8.61 5.19
N LEU A 124 6.07 -8.94 4.16
CA LEU A 124 4.62 -8.81 4.23
C LEU A 124 3.99 -9.77 5.24
N TYR A 125 4.39 -11.05 5.21
CA TYR A 125 3.71 -12.10 5.96
C TYR A 125 4.42 -12.49 7.25
N GLY A 126 5.73 -12.33 7.31
CA GLY A 126 6.54 -12.58 8.51
C GLY A 126 6.60 -11.35 9.40
N ASP A 127 7.23 -10.28 8.90
CA ASP A 127 7.53 -9.10 9.73
C ASP A 127 6.25 -8.30 10.07
N LEU A 128 5.35 -8.11 9.10
CA LEU A 128 4.10 -7.39 9.30
C LEU A 128 2.90 -8.29 9.66
N GLY A 129 3.03 -9.61 9.53
CA GLY A 129 1.95 -10.55 9.85
C GLY A 129 0.69 -10.41 8.99
N LEU A 130 0.81 -9.88 7.76
CA LEU A 130 -0.35 -9.71 6.87
C LEU A 130 -0.86 -11.08 6.40
N SER A 131 -2.18 -11.23 6.31
CA SER A 131 -2.79 -12.48 5.84
C SER A 131 -2.66 -12.64 4.33
N GLN A 132 -2.10 -13.78 3.88
CA GLN A 132 -1.97 -14.13 2.46
C GLN A 132 -3.33 -14.24 1.74
N ASN A 133 -4.41 -14.53 2.48
CA ASN A 133 -5.75 -14.59 1.91
C ASN A 133 -6.28 -13.21 1.53
N ARG A 134 -5.75 -12.15 2.15
CA ARG A 134 -6.19 -10.76 1.94
C ARG A 134 -5.18 -9.97 1.13
N VAL A 135 -3.90 -10.10 1.44
CA VAL A 135 -2.77 -9.44 0.78
C VAL A 135 -2.09 -10.49 -0.09
N ARG A 136 -2.28 -10.39 -1.41
CA ARG A 136 -1.88 -11.42 -2.38
C ARG A 136 -0.79 -10.90 -3.28
N MET A 137 0.33 -11.61 -3.32
CA MET A 137 1.41 -11.40 -4.29
C MET A 137 1.12 -12.24 -5.53
N VAL A 138 1.22 -11.63 -6.71
CA VAL A 138 1.08 -12.29 -8.01
C VAL A 138 2.36 -12.04 -8.79
N LYS A 139 3.17 -13.09 -8.94
CA LYS A 139 4.44 -13.04 -9.63
C LYS A 139 4.26 -13.25 -11.12
N GLY A 140 4.84 -12.36 -11.91
CA GLY A 140 4.99 -12.50 -13.35
C GLY A 140 4.94 -11.15 -14.05
N TRP A 141 5.06 -11.18 -15.37
CA TRP A 141 4.83 -9.98 -16.16
C TRP A 141 3.33 -9.65 -16.21
N PHE A 142 2.97 -8.39 -16.38
CA PHE A 142 1.57 -7.96 -16.35
C PHE A 142 0.71 -8.64 -17.43
N THR A 143 1.29 -8.83 -18.62
CA THR A 143 0.69 -9.58 -19.74
C THR A 143 0.35 -11.02 -19.42
N GLU A 144 1.04 -11.63 -18.44
CA GLU A 144 0.85 -13.02 -18.04
C GLU A 144 -0.12 -13.14 -16.85
N THR A 145 -0.26 -12.08 -16.06
CA THR A 145 -0.84 -12.18 -14.70
C THR A 145 -2.15 -11.43 -14.53
N LEU A 146 -2.29 -10.21 -15.08
CA LEU A 146 -3.44 -9.37 -14.80
C LEU A 146 -4.73 -9.95 -15.38
N GLY A 147 -4.74 -10.34 -16.66
CA GLY A 147 -5.94 -10.84 -17.33
C GLY A 147 -6.56 -12.07 -16.65
N GLY A 148 -5.72 -12.96 -16.09
CA GLY A 148 -6.20 -14.13 -15.34
C GLY A 148 -6.71 -13.81 -13.93
N ALA A 149 -6.39 -12.64 -13.38
CA ALA A 149 -6.72 -12.26 -12.01
C ALA A 149 -7.96 -11.35 -11.90
N VAL A 150 -8.35 -10.64 -12.97
CA VAL A 150 -9.44 -9.64 -12.95
C VAL A 150 -10.74 -10.20 -12.34
N GLU A 151 -11.18 -11.38 -12.77
CA GLU A 151 -12.41 -12.00 -12.26
C GLU A 151 -12.32 -12.34 -10.76
N THR A 152 -11.13 -12.73 -10.29
CA THR A 152 -10.89 -13.09 -8.88
C THR A 152 -10.73 -11.86 -7.98
N ILE A 153 -10.20 -10.76 -8.52
CA ILE A 153 -10.09 -9.48 -7.83
C ILE A 153 -11.48 -8.88 -7.58
N GLY A 154 -12.36 -8.95 -8.59
CA GLY A 154 -13.65 -8.29 -8.58
C GLY A 154 -13.52 -6.76 -8.71
N PRO A 155 -14.49 -5.97 -8.20
CA PRO A 155 -14.45 -4.51 -8.32
C PRO A 155 -13.19 -3.90 -7.68
N ILE A 156 -12.46 -3.07 -8.44
CA ILE A 156 -11.29 -2.33 -7.95
C ILE A 156 -11.75 -0.95 -7.48
N GLY A 157 -11.48 -0.63 -6.23
CA GLY A 157 -11.75 0.71 -5.71
C GLY A 157 -10.54 1.64 -5.78
N LEU A 158 -9.32 1.08 -5.77
CA LEU A 158 -8.08 1.83 -6.01
C LEU A 158 -7.12 0.98 -6.86
N LEU A 159 -6.66 1.56 -7.97
CA LEU A 159 -5.57 1.06 -8.80
C LEU A 159 -4.37 2.01 -8.66
N HIS A 160 -3.26 1.50 -8.13
CA HIS A 160 -1.98 2.20 -8.04
C HIS A 160 -1.04 1.65 -9.10
N LEU A 161 -0.82 2.44 -10.16
CA LEU A 161 0.16 2.14 -11.21
C LEU A 161 1.49 2.78 -10.83
N ASP A 162 2.47 1.98 -10.44
CA ASP A 162 3.82 2.40 -10.04
C ASP A 162 4.85 1.52 -10.78
N SER A 163 4.64 1.40 -12.10
CA SER A 163 5.49 0.64 -13.01
C SER A 163 6.05 1.61 -14.03
N ASP A 164 7.29 2.04 -13.79
CA ASP A 164 7.87 3.27 -14.36
C ASP A 164 7.74 3.41 -15.88
N TRP A 165 7.82 2.30 -16.60
CA TRP A 165 7.89 2.34 -18.05
C TRP A 165 6.56 2.40 -18.76
N TYR A 166 6.62 3.00 -19.95
CA TYR A 166 5.49 3.23 -20.82
C TYR A 166 4.70 1.94 -21.09
N THR A 167 5.41 0.88 -21.51
CA THR A 167 4.78 -0.40 -21.85
C THR A 167 4.13 -1.04 -20.63
N SER A 168 4.83 -1.06 -19.50
CA SER A 168 4.32 -1.64 -18.25
C SER A 168 3.09 -0.90 -17.72
N THR A 169 3.11 0.44 -17.71
CA THR A 169 1.95 1.26 -17.33
C THR A 169 0.77 1.01 -18.26
N ARG A 170 1.01 0.96 -19.59
CA ARG A 170 -0.06 0.71 -20.57
C ARG A 170 -0.67 -0.68 -20.39
N GLU A 171 0.16 -1.72 -20.29
CA GLU A 171 -0.29 -3.10 -20.09
C GLU A 171 -1.12 -3.24 -18.82
N ALA A 172 -0.71 -2.58 -17.73
CA ALA A 172 -1.46 -2.60 -16.49
C ALA A 172 -2.80 -1.84 -16.56
N LEU A 173 -2.91 -0.83 -17.43
CA LEU A 173 -4.13 -0.06 -17.63
C LEU A 173 -5.12 -0.73 -18.59
N GLU A 174 -4.63 -1.48 -19.58
CA GLU A 174 -5.45 -2.10 -20.64
C GLU A 174 -5.92 -3.52 -20.31
N ALA A 175 -5.33 -4.18 -19.30
CA ALA A 175 -5.70 -5.51 -18.84
C ALA A 175 -7.11 -5.57 -18.23
#